data_AF-A0A1F2RAA6-F1
#
_entry.id   AF-A0A1F2RAA6-F1
#
_cell.length_a   1.000
_cell.length_b   1.000
_cell.length_c   1.000
_cell.angle_alpha   90.00
_cell.angle_beta   90.00
_cell.angle_gamma   90.00
#
_symmetry.space_group_name_H-M   'P 1'
#
loop_
_entity.id
_entity.type
_entity.pdbx_description
1 polymer ?
#
loop_
_entity_poly.entity_id
_entity_poly.type
_entity_poly.pdbx_seq_one_letter_code
_entity_poly.pdbx_strand_id
1 'polypeptide(L)'
;MFRRRFHGARRFFLIVPGILVALALTGVLYQTLSVRRWSTRFPPPGRLVDVGGRRLHLICTGEGAPTVIFESSGFGSSLGFDAVRAEVSIQTRACAYDRMEMAWSDAGDAVISAGLLADDLERLLDRARLAPPYILVPASIGGLTVELFARRHPEQVAGLVFVDAAQSALAERAALSRGVSIVQRTPSAAAPG
;
A
#
# COMPACT_ATOMS: atom_id res chain seq x y z
N MET A 1 -15.85 67.83 -7.97
CA MET A 1 -14.65 67.09 -8.39
C MET A 1 -14.53 65.80 -7.58
N PHE A 2 -15.25 64.71 -7.89
CA PHE A 2 -15.01 63.40 -7.25
C PHE A 2 -15.66 62.28 -8.07
N ARG A 3 -14.99 61.83 -9.13
CA ARG A 3 -15.51 60.72 -9.96
C ARG A 3 -14.39 59.88 -10.59
N ARG A 4 -13.40 59.47 -9.79
CA ARG A 4 -12.35 58.54 -10.21
C ARG A 4 -11.84 57.72 -9.02
N ARG A 5 -12.56 56.67 -8.57
CA ARG A 5 -11.97 55.68 -7.64
C ARG A 5 -12.66 54.31 -7.51
N PHE A 6 -13.55 53.90 -8.42
CA PHE A 6 -14.23 52.59 -8.34
C PHE A 6 -13.85 51.55 -9.42
N HIS A 7 -13.01 51.90 -10.39
CA HIS A 7 -12.60 50.96 -11.46
C HIS A 7 -11.51 49.98 -11.04
N GLY A 8 -10.74 50.28 -9.97
CA GLY A 8 -9.67 49.42 -9.47
C GLY A 8 -10.18 48.19 -8.72
N ALA A 9 -11.18 48.37 -7.84
CA ALA A 9 -11.76 47.28 -7.05
C ALA A 9 -12.46 46.24 -7.94
N ARG A 10 -13.24 46.69 -8.93
CA ARG A 10 -14.00 45.81 -9.82
C ARG A 10 -13.11 44.97 -10.76
N ARG A 11 -11.94 45.49 -11.15
CA ARG A 11 -10.91 44.74 -11.90
C ARG A 11 -10.19 43.74 -11.00
N PHE A 12 -9.89 44.11 -9.76
CA PHE A 12 -9.30 43.20 -8.76
C PHE A 12 -10.19 41.98 -8.50
N PHE A 13 -11.51 42.16 -8.35
CA PHE A 13 -12.47 41.07 -8.17
C PHE A 13 -12.66 40.14 -9.38
N LEU A 14 -12.17 40.50 -10.57
CA LEU A 14 -12.23 39.65 -11.77
C LEU A 14 -10.88 39.02 -12.13
N ILE A 15 -9.78 39.76 -11.90
CA ILE A 15 -8.42 39.30 -12.26
C ILE A 15 -7.94 38.21 -11.30
N VAL A 16 -8.16 38.37 -9.99
CA VAL A 16 -7.65 37.41 -8.99
C VAL A 16 -8.29 36.02 -9.16
N PRO A 17 -9.63 35.87 -9.30
CA PRO A 17 -10.23 34.57 -9.60
C PRO A 17 -9.75 33.98 -10.93
N GLY A 18 -9.55 34.82 -11.95
CA GLY A 18 -9.02 34.38 -13.25
C GLY A 18 -7.61 33.80 -13.14
N ILE A 19 -6.72 34.44 -12.36
CA ILE A 19 -5.38 33.93 -12.08
C ILE A 19 -5.45 32.61 -11.31
N LEU A 20 -6.30 32.52 -10.28
CA LEU A 20 -6.46 31.29 -9.49
C LEU A 20 -6.96 30.11 -10.34
N VAL A 21 -7.92 30.34 -11.23
CA VAL A 21 -8.41 29.34 -12.18
C VAL A 21 -7.30 28.94 -13.16
N ALA A 22 -6.56 29.89 -13.70
CA ALA A 22 -5.43 29.59 -14.61
C ALA A 22 -4.34 28.76 -13.92
N LEU A 23 -4.00 29.06 -12.66
CA LEU A 23 -3.06 28.29 -11.86
C LEU A 23 -3.57 26.86 -11.60
N ALA A 24 -4.85 26.70 -11.23
CA ALA A 24 -5.45 25.39 -11.01
C ALA A 24 -5.46 24.55 -12.30
N LEU A 25 -5.85 25.12 -13.44
CA LEU A 25 -5.86 24.43 -14.74
C LEU A 25 -4.44 24.05 -15.18
N THR A 26 -3.47 24.93 -14.99
CA THR A 26 -2.06 24.64 -15.29
C THR A 26 -1.53 23.52 -14.39
N GLY A 27 -1.93 23.51 -13.11
CA GLY A 27 -1.60 22.43 -12.17
C GLY A 27 -2.19 21.09 -12.58
N VAL A 28 -3.48 21.04 -12.97
CA VAL A 28 -4.13 19.82 -13.48
C VAL A 28 -3.46 19.34 -14.77
N LEU A 29 -3.16 20.24 -15.69
CA LEU A 29 -2.45 19.89 -16.93
C LEU A 29 -1.04 19.37 -16.65
N TYR A 30 -0.28 20.02 -15.77
CA TYR A 30 1.03 19.57 -15.36
C TYR A 30 0.96 18.18 -14.72
N GLN A 31 0.01 17.95 -13.81
CA GLN A 31 -0.16 16.67 -13.13
C GLN A 31 -0.51 15.55 -14.13
N THR A 32 -1.48 15.78 -15.02
CA THR A 32 -1.91 14.76 -15.99
C THR A 32 -0.81 14.41 -16.99
N LEU A 33 -0.07 15.41 -17.49
CA LEU A 33 1.07 15.17 -18.37
C LEU A 33 2.25 14.50 -17.64
N SER A 34 2.48 14.87 -16.38
CA SER A 34 3.55 14.29 -15.57
C SER A 34 3.25 12.83 -15.26
N VAL A 35 2.05 12.49 -14.78
CA VAL A 35 1.65 11.10 -14.50
C VAL A 35 1.81 10.22 -15.74
N ARG A 36 1.35 10.70 -16.91
CA ARG A 36 1.51 9.97 -18.18
C ARG A 36 2.98 9.79 -18.59
N ARG A 37 3.81 10.83 -18.48
CA ARG A 37 5.24 10.73 -18.79
C ARG A 37 5.94 9.76 -17.84
N TRP A 38 5.61 9.82 -16.54
CA TRP A 38 6.21 8.96 -15.52
C TRP A 38 5.85 7.50 -15.76
N SER A 39 4.59 7.19 -16.06
CA SER A 39 4.16 5.81 -16.36
C SER A 39 4.87 5.23 -17.59
N THR A 40 5.19 6.05 -18.60
CA THR A 40 5.95 5.58 -19.78
C THR A 40 7.44 5.43 -19.51
N ARG A 41 8.01 6.27 -18.64
CA ARG A 41 9.46 6.26 -18.35
C ARG A 41 9.85 5.21 -17.32
N PHE A 42 8.92 4.85 -16.45
CA PHE A 42 9.13 3.90 -15.35
C PHE A 42 8.01 2.84 -15.36
N PRO A 43 8.00 1.93 -16.36
CA PRO A 43 7.06 0.82 -16.35
C PRO A 43 7.29 -0.08 -15.12
N PRO A 44 6.28 -0.84 -14.67
CA PRO A 44 6.43 -1.75 -13.54
C PRO A 44 7.55 -2.76 -13.83
N PRO A 45 8.55 -2.93 -12.93
CA PRO A 45 9.66 -3.88 -13.13
C PRO A 45 9.25 -5.35 -12.92
N GLY A 46 7.94 -5.60 -12.80
CA GLY A 46 7.34 -6.90 -12.53
C GLY A 46 5.99 -6.99 -13.24
N ARG A 47 5.06 -7.79 -12.73
CA ARG A 47 3.73 -7.96 -13.32
C ARG A 47 2.64 -7.39 -12.44
N LEU A 48 1.56 -6.95 -13.06
CA LEU A 48 0.32 -6.59 -12.39
C LEU A 48 -0.57 -7.84 -12.27
N VAL A 49 -0.99 -8.16 -11.05
CA VAL A 49 -1.83 -9.32 -10.75
C VAL A 49 -3.21 -8.83 -10.31
N ASP A 50 -4.26 -9.28 -10.99
CA ASP A 50 -5.65 -8.95 -10.62
C ASP A 50 -6.10 -9.75 -9.40
N VAL A 51 -6.38 -9.03 -8.30
CA VAL A 51 -6.82 -9.58 -7.02
C VAL A 51 -8.32 -9.43 -6.79
N GLY A 52 -9.11 -9.16 -7.84
CA GLY A 52 -10.56 -9.04 -7.77
C GLY A 52 -11.02 -7.60 -7.61
N GLY A 53 -10.82 -6.80 -8.66
CA GLY A 53 -11.31 -5.41 -8.74
C GLY A 53 -10.21 -4.35 -8.63
N ARG A 54 -8.97 -4.77 -8.35
CA ARG A 54 -7.75 -3.96 -8.46
C ARG A 54 -6.59 -4.86 -8.83
N ARG A 55 -5.54 -4.29 -9.44
CA ARG A 55 -4.31 -5.00 -9.73
C ARG A 55 -3.20 -4.56 -8.79
N LEU A 56 -2.45 -5.53 -8.30
CA LEU A 56 -1.27 -5.29 -7.47
C LEU A 56 0.00 -5.60 -8.26
N HIS A 57 0.99 -4.73 -8.17
CA HIS A 57 2.31 -4.99 -8.73
C HIS A 57 3.06 -6.01 -7.86
N LEU A 58 3.65 -7.01 -8.53
CA LEU A 58 4.45 -8.06 -7.94
C LEU A 58 5.73 -8.22 -8.75
N ILE A 59 6.87 -8.18 -8.07
CA ILE A 59 8.18 -8.49 -8.63
C ILE A 59 8.78 -9.67 -7.89
N CYS A 60 9.24 -10.68 -8.63
CA CYS A 60 9.89 -11.87 -8.10
C CYS A 60 11.22 -12.10 -8.83
N THR A 61 12.23 -12.52 -8.09
CA THR A 61 13.49 -13.06 -8.65
C THR A 61 13.84 -14.37 -7.95
N GLY A 62 14.70 -15.16 -8.59
CA GLY A 62 15.10 -16.47 -8.07
C GLY A 62 14.01 -17.54 -8.23
N GLU A 63 14.39 -18.76 -7.89
CA GLU A 63 13.56 -19.96 -8.00
C GLU A 63 13.78 -20.86 -6.77
N GLY A 64 12.86 -21.78 -6.53
CA GLY A 64 12.91 -22.68 -5.37
C GLY A 64 11.81 -22.39 -4.34
N ALA A 65 11.91 -23.07 -3.20
CA ALA A 65 10.99 -22.99 -2.08
C ALA A 65 11.77 -23.08 -0.75
N PRO A 66 11.25 -22.50 0.36
CA PRO A 66 10.02 -21.70 0.44
C PRO A 66 10.15 -20.36 -0.26
N THR A 67 9.04 -19.82 -0.78
CA THR A 67 9.05 -18.48 -1.38
C THR A 67 9.10 -17.42 -0.26
N VAL A 68 10.02 -16.47 -0.36
CA VAL A 68 10.14 -15.34 0.57
C VAL A 68 9.31 -14.18 0.03
N ILE A 69 8.37 -13.67 0.83
CA ILE A 69 7.47 -12.55 0.48
C ILE A 69 7.78 -11.35 1.36
N PHE A 70 8.20 -10.25 0.74
CA PHE A 70 8.45 -8.98 1.41
C PHE A 70 7.19 -8.12 1.40
N GLU A 71 6.76 -7.70 2.61
CA GLU A 71 5.65 -6.78 2.84
C GLU A 71 6.20 -5.41 3.27
N SER A 72 5.94 -4.39 2.45
CA SER A 72 6.56 -3.07 2.62
C SER A 72 5.94 -2.22 3.73
N SER A 73 6.73 -1.26 4.22
CA SER A 73 6.31 -0.24 5.19
C SER A 73 5.10 0.58 4.74
N GLY A 74 4.49 1.32 5.67
CA GLY A 74 3.25 2.09 5.48
C GLY A 74 3.13 2.89 4.18
N PHE A 75 4.21 3.57 3.79
CA PHE A 75 4.32 4.35 2.55
C PHE A 75 5.45 3.85 1.63
N GLY A 76 5.91 2.62 1.85
CA GLY A 76 6.96 1.98 1.06
C GLY A 76 6.37 1.14 -0.06
N SER A 77 7.19 0.85 -1.06
CA SER A 77 6.86 -0.03 -2.20
C SER A 77 7.72 -1.28 -2.20
N SER A 78 7.49 -2.17 -3.16
CA SER A 78 8.29 -3.35 -3.47
C SER A 78 9.80 -3.06 -3.61
N LEU A 79 10.16 -1.83 -3.96
CA LEU A 79 11.56 -1.38 -4.07
C LEU A 79 12.28 -1.26 -2.71
N GLY A 80 11.54 -1.13 -1.61
CA GLY A 80 12.13 -0.96 -0.28
C GLY A 80 13.01 -2.13 0.16
N PHE A 81 12.83 -3.30 -0.46
CA PHE A 81 13.60 -4.51 -0.21
C PHE A 81 14.46 -4.94 -1.40
N ASP A 82 14.68 -4.10 -2.41
CA ASP A 82 15.30 -4.55 -3.68
C ASP A 82 16.67 -5.21 -3.49
N ALA A 83 17.55 -4.58 -2.71
CA ALA A 83 18.88 -5.12 -2.40
C ALA A 83 18.81 -6.43 -1.60
N VAL A 84 17.95 -6.50 -0.58
CA VAL A 84 17.80 -7.71 0.25
C VAL A 84 17.18 -8.85 -0.55
N ARG A 85 16.16 -8.55 -1.36
CA ARG A 85 15.49 -9.49 -2.25
C ARG A 85 16.46 -10.05 -3.28
N ALA A 86 17.37 -9.24 -3.82
CA ALA A 86 18.41 -9.70 -4.73
C ALA A 86 19.32 -10.75 -4.07
N GLU A 87 19.82 -10.48 -2.86
CA GLU A 87 20.64 -11.44 -2.12
C GLU A 87 19.89 -12.73 -1.76
N VAL A 88 18.64 -12.62 -1.28
CA VAL A 88 17.81 -13.80 -0.96
C VAL A 88 17.50 -14.62 -2.21
N SER A 89 17.38 -13.97 -3.37
CA SER A 89 17.06 -14.65 -4.63
C SER A 89 18.13 -15.60 -5.14
N ILE A 90 19.34 -15.54 -4.58
CA ILE A 90 20.42 -16.49 -4.83
C ILE A 90 20.07 -17.89 -4.28
N GLN A 91 19.27 -17.96 -3.20
CA GLN A 91 18.98 -19.20 -2.49
C GLN A 91 17.58 -19.75 -2.76
N THR A 92 16.58 -18.88 -2.91
CA THR A 92 15.18 -19.28 -3.13
C THR A 92 14.43 -18.19 -3.90
N ARG A 93 13.19 -18.46 -4.30
CA ARG A 93 12.33 -17.42 -4.89
C ARG A 93 12.05 -16.32 -3.87
N ALA A 94 12.28 -15.08 -4.27
CA ALA A 94 12.10 -13.88 -3.44
C ALA A 94 11.21 -12.87 -4.17
N CYS A 95 10.08 -12.53 -3.56
CA CYS A 95 9.06 -11.67 -4.14
C CYS A 95 8.76 -10.47 -3.23
N ALA A 96 8.54 -9.30 -3.83
CA ALA A 96 8.01 -8.12 -3.16
C ALA A 96 6.82 -7.59 -3.97
N TYR A 97 5.88 -6.93 -3.32
CA TYR A 97 4.70 -6.39 -3.98
C TYR A 97 4.35 -5.00 -3.48
N ASP A 98 3.64 -4.25 -4.31
CA ASP A 98 3.09 -2.96 -3.94
C ASP A 98 1.66 -3.15 -3.45
N ARG A 99 1.35 -2.63 -2.26
CA ARG A 99 -0.05 -2.58 -1.79
C ARG A 99 -0.89 -1.67 -2.68
N MET A 100 -2.21 -1.76 -2.58
CA MET A 100 -3.11 -0.79 -3.22
C MET A 100 -2.69 0.64 -2.87
N GLU A 101 -2.91 1.59 -3.79
CA GLU A 101 -2.50 3.00 -3.67
C GLU A 101 -0.97 3.23 -3.63
N MET A 102 -0.16 2.20 -3.87
CA MET A 102 1.29 2.31 -3.80
C MET A 102 1.97 2.04 -5.14
N ALA A 103 2.93 2.90 -5.48
CA ALA A 103 3.82 2.76 -6.63
C ALA A 103 3.10 2.31 -7.92
N TRP A 104 3.22 1.06 -8.34
CA TRP A 104 2.62 0.58 -9.60
C TRP A 104 1.26 -0.12 -9.44
N SER A 105 0.79 -0.34 -8.22
CA SER A 105 -0.53 -0.93 -7.96
C SER A 105 -1.65 0.05 -8.25
N ASP A 106 -2.81 -0.48 -8.61
CA ASP A 106 -4.01 0.31 -8.80
C ASP A 106 -4.41 1.01 -7.48
N ALA A 107 -5.05 2.17 -7.62
CA ALA A 107 -5.76 2.83 -6.54
C ALA A 107 -6.90 1.93 -6.02
N GLY A 108 -7.39 2.19 -4.81
CA GLY A 108 -8.52 1.48 -4.24
C GLY A 108 -9.49 2.39 -3.50
N ASP A 109 -10.78 2.11 -3.69
CA ASP A 109 -11.87 2.96 -3.20
C ASP A 109 -12.30 2.61 -1.77
N ALA A 110 -11.45 1.90 -1.02
CA ALA A 110 -11.79 1.25 0.24
C ALA A 110 -11.01 1.81 1.43
N VAL A 111 -11.64 1.77 2.61
CA VAL A 111 -10.95 2.07 3.88
C VAL A 111 -9.85 1.03 4.10
N ILE A 112 -8.60 1.51 4.17
CA ILE A 112 -7.44 0.65 4.38
C ILE A 112 -7.49 0.06 5.80
N SER A 113 -7.48 -1.26 5.89
CA SER A 113 -7.41 -2.02 7.14
C SER A 113 -6.47 -3.21 6.98
N ALA A 114 -5.91 -3.72 8.09
CA ALA A 114 -5.07 -4.92 8.06
C ALA A 114 -5.83 -6.13 7.46
N GLY A 115 -7.14 -6.24 7.70
CA GLY A 115 -8.00 -7.26 7.10
C GLY A 115 -8.05 -7.17 5.58
N LEU A 116 -8.31 -5.97 5.05
CA LEU A 116 -8.32 -5.74 3.60
C LEU A 116 -6.96 -6.06 2.98
N LEU A 117 -5.86 -5.61 3.60
CA LEU A 117 -4.51 -5.86 3.09
C LEU A 117 -4.13 -7.34 3.15
N ALA A 118 -4.58 -8.07 4.19
CA ALA A 118 -4.36 -9.50 4.30
C ALA A 118 -5.16 -10.29 3.25
N ASP A 119 -6.40 -9.88 2.97
CA ASP A 119 -7.22 -10.46 1.88
C ASP A 119 -6.56 -10.21 0.52
N ASP A 120 -6.05 -9.01 0.29
CA ASP A 120 -5.34 -8.63 -0.93
C ASP A 120 -4.05 -9.45 -1.10
N LEU A 121 -3.28 -9.66 -0.02
CA LEU A 121 -2.10 -10.53 0.00
C LEU A 121 -2.47 -11.99 -0.33
N GLU A 122 -3.51 -12.53 0.30
CA GLU A 122 -3.99 -13.89 0.03
C GLU A 122 -4.33 -14.09 -1.45
N ARG A 123 -5.16 -13.20 -2.00
CA ARG A 123 -5.54 -13.24 -3.42
C ARG A 123 -4.33 -13.03 -4.33
N LEU A 124 -3.39 -12.16 -3.95
CA LEU A 124 -2.18 -11.94 -4.71
C LEU A 124 -1.37 -13.23 -4.84
N LEU A 125 -1.12 -13.93 -3.72
CA LEU A 125 -0.33 -15.16 -3.71
C LEU A 125 -1.00 -16.28 -4.53
N ASP A 126 -2.31 -16.45 -4.36
CA ASP A 126 -3.12 -17.40 -5.12
C ASP A 126 -3.08 -17.12 -6.63
N ARG A 127 -3.43 -15.89 -7.04
CA ARG A 127 -3.50 -15.49 -8.46
C ARG A 127 -2.14 -15.43 -9.13
N ALA A 128 -1.09 -15.14 -8.36
CA ALA A 128 0.29 -15.22 -8.81
C ALA A 128 0.79 -16.67 -8.96
N ARG A 129 0.05 -17.67 -8.44
CA ARG A 129 0.45 -19.08 -8.38
C ARG A 129 1.77 -19.27 -7.66
N LEU A 130 1.96 -18.54 -6.57
CA LEU A 130 3.07 -18.80 -5.65
C LEU A 130 2.61 -19.89 -4.70
N ALA A 131 3.38 -20.97 -4.59
CA ALA A 131 3.00 -22.11 -3.77
C ALA A 131 3.53 -21.94 -2.33
N PRO A 132 2.74 -22.30 -1.31
CA PRO A 132 3.22 -22.37 0.07
C PRO A 132 4.23 -23.52 0.26
N PRO A 133 5.03 -23.53 1.34
CA PRO A 133 4.98 -22.55 2.43
C PRO A 133 5.80 -21.29 2.16
N TYR A 134 5.40 -20.18 2.79
CA TYR A 134 6.00 -18.87 2.64
C TYR A 134 6.86 -18.49 3.85
N ILE A 135 7.95 -17.77 3.60
CA ILE A 135 8.61 -16.95 4.62
C ILE A 135 8.13 -15.51 4.42
N LEU A 136 7.48 -14.92 5.41
CA LEU A 136 6.94 -13.56 5.30
C LEU A 136 7.85 -12.56 6.02
N VAL A 137 8.20 -11.47 5.33
CA VAL A 137 9.15 -10.46 5.81
C VAL A 137 8.48 -9.08 5.81
N PRO A 138 7.75 -8.72 6.89
CA PRO A 138 7.13 -7.41 6.99
C PRO A 138 8.08 -6.32 7.52
N ALA A 139 7.85 -5.09 7.08
CA ALA A 139 8.41 -3.87 7.67
C ALA A 139 7.33 -2.91 8.20
N SER A 140 7.64 -2.21 9.29
CA SER A 140 6.76 -1.20 9.91
C SER A 140 5.32 -1.71 10.06
N ILE A 141 4.32 -0.94 9.67
CA ILE A 141 2.90 -1.32 9.77
C ILE A 141 2.52 -2.57 8.95
N GLY A 142 3.35 -2.99 7.99
CA GLY A 142 3.18 -4.23 7.24
C GLY A 142 3.16 -5.47 8.14
N GLY A 143 3.73 -5.37 9.35
CA GLY A 143 3.67 -6.45 10.34
C GLY A 143 2.26 -6.81 10.76
N LEU A 144 1.33 -5.84 10.81
CA LEU A 144 -0.07 -6.11 11.14
C LEU A 144 -0.79 -6.87 10.02
N THR A 145 -0.46 -6.59 8.76
CA THR A 145 -0.98 -7.33 7.59
C THR A 145 -0.50 -8.78 7.63
N VAL A 146 0.81 -8.97 7.74
CA VAL A 146 1.44 -10.30 7.72
C VAL A 146 1.03 -11.14 8.92
N GLU A 147 0.92 -10.55 10.12
CA GLU A 147 0.48 -11.26 11.30
C GLU A 147 -0.96 -11.76 11.15
N LEU A 148 -1.86 -10.93 10.60
CA LEU A 148 -3.23 -11.35 10.35
C LEU A 148 -3.32 -12.46 9.28
N PHE A 149 -2.55 -12.34 8.19
CA PHE A 149 -2.44 -13.40 7.18
C PHE A 149 -1.96 -14.71 7.80
N ALA A 150 -0.86 -14.68 8.57
CA ALA A 150 -0.28 -15.87 9.20
C ALA A 150 -1.22 -16.52 10.24
N ARG A 151 -2.03 -15.72 10.94
CA ARG A 151 -3.07 -16.25 11.85
C ARG A 151 -4.22 -16.93 11.12
N ARG A 152 -4.56 -16.47 9.90
CA ARG A 152 -5.63 -17.05 9.08
C ARG A 152 -5.18 -18.30 8.33
N HIS A 153 -3.92 -18.35 7.91
CA HIS A 153 -3.34 -19.41 7.07
C HIS A 153 -2.04 -19.98 7.67
N PRO A 154 -2.04 -20.46 8.93
CA PRO A 154 -0.82 -20.92 9.60
C PRO A 154 -0.14 -22.09 8.88
N GLU A 155 -0.89 -22.93 8.17
CA GLU A 155 -0.40 -24.05 7.37
C GLU A 155 0.38 -23.61 6.12
N GLN A 156 0.20 -22.36 5.69
CA GLN A 156 0.88 -21.79 4.52
C GLN A 156 2.17 -21.04 4.87
N VAL A 157 2.51 -20.90 6.16
CA VAL A 157 3.64 -20.07 6.62
C VAL A 157 4.74 -20.93 7.24
N ALA A 158 5.91 -20.97 6.60
CA ALA A 158 7.12 -21.61 7.13
C ALA A 158 7.82 -20.76 8.20
N GLY A 159 7.68 -19.43 8.14
CA GLY A 159 8.29 -18.54 9.12
C GLY A 159 8.00 -17.06 8.90
N LEU A 160 8.28 -16.26 9.93
CA LEU A 160 8.13 -14.80 9.93
C LEU A 160 9.46 -14.14 10.30
N VAL A 161 9.88 -13.11 9.55
CA VAL A 161 11.07 -12.30 9.83
C VAL A 161 10.69 -10.83 9.90
N PHE A 162 10.53 -10.29 11.10
CA PHE A 162 10.12 -8.89 11.30
C PHE A 162 11.31 -7.94 11.15
N VAL A 163 11.17 -6.94 10.27
CA VAL A 163 12.18 -5.88 10.06
C VAL A 163 11.61 -4.55 10.57
N ASP A 164 11.89 -4.23 11.84
CA ASP A 164 11.33 -3.05 12.52
C ASP A 164 9.81 -2.90 12.31
N ALA A 165 9.11 -4.02 12.45
CA ALA A 165 7.70 -4.14 12.12
C ALA A 165 6.80 -4.13 13.34
N ALA A 166 5.62 -3.55 13.18
CA ALA A 166 4.56 -3.53 14.15
C ALA A 166 4.08 -4.96 14.42
N GLN A 167 3.96 -5.30 15.69
CA GLN A 167 3.45 -6.59 16.16
C GLN A 167 2.24 -6.31 17.02
N SER A 168 1.15 -7.06 16.82
CA SER A 168 -0.10 -6.82 17.55
C SER A 168 0.10 -6.96 19.06
N ALA A 169 0.90 -7.95 19.49
CA ALA A 169 1.23 -8.16 20.90
C ALA A 169 2.02 -6.99 21.51
N LEU A 170 2.93 -6.37 20.75
CA LEU A 170 3.69 -5.21 21.23
C LEU A 170 2.80 -3.96 21.30
N ALA A 171 1.93 -3.77 20.30
CA ALA A 171 0.95 -2.69 20.29
C ALA A 171 -0.05 -2.80 21.45
N GLU A 172 -0.53 -4.01 21.74
CA GLU A 172 -1.42 -4.30 22.86
C GLU A 172 -0.75 -4.04 24.20
N ARG A 173 0.50 -4.52 24.39
CA ARG A 173 1.30 -4.22 25.59
C ARG A 173 1.53 -2.72 25.77
N ALA A 174 1.83 -2.01 24.70
CA ALA A 174 2.00 -0.55 24.73
C ALA A 174 0.69 0.17 25.10
N ALA A 175 -0.44 -0.27 24.56
CA ALA A 175 -1.75 0.31 24.89
C ALA A 175 -2.14 0.05 26.35
N LEU A 176 -1.97 -1.19 26.83
CA LEU A 176 -2.17 -1.55 28.24
C LEU A 176 -1.27 -0.74 29.17
N SER A 177 0.00 -0.53 28.80
CA SER A 177 0.94 0.30 29.60
C SER A 177 0.55 1.78 29.67
N ARG A 178 -0.25 2.26 28.71
CA ARG A 178 -0.74 3.65 28.65
C ARG A 178 -2.17 3.80 29.18
N GLY A 179 -2.75 2.75 29.76
CA GLY A 179 -4.14 2.75 30.23
C GLY A 179 -5.17 2.89 29.11
N VAL A 180 -4.78 2.59 27.86
CA VAL A 180 -5.67 2.63 26.69
C VAL A 180 -6.23 1.23 26.45
N SER A 181 -7.54 1.08 26.59
CA SER A 181 -8.24 -0.16 26.25
C SER A 181 -8.40 -0.24 24.72
N ILE A 182 -7.69 -1.16 24.05
CA ILE A 182 -8.01 -1.50 22.66
C ILE A 182 -9.26 -2.37 22.69
N VAL A 183 -10.42 -1.76 22.46
CA VAL A 183 -11.69 -2.50 22.31
C VAL A 183 -11.65 -3.22 20.97
N GLN A 184 -11.29 -4.51 20.99
CA GLN A 184 -11.58 -5.39 19.87
C GLN A 184 -13.11 -5.57 19.81
N ARG A 185 -13.77 -5.05 18.78
CA ARG A 185 -15.14 -5.47 18.49
C ARG A 185 -15.08 -6.92 18.01
N THR A 186 -15.48 -7.84 18.87
CA THR A 186 -15.85 -9.18 18.43
C THR A 186 -16.96 -9.06 17.38
N PRO A 187 -16.91 -9.84 16.28
CA PRO A 187 -18.06 -9.96 15.39
C PRO A 187 -19.23 -10.49 16.22
N SER A 188 -20.39 -9.82 16.15
CA SER A 188 -21.63 -10.34 16.72
C SER A 188 -21.84 -11.75 16.16
N ALA A 189 -21.84 -12.75 17.04
CA ALA A 189 -22.30 -14.08 16.66
C ALA A 189 -23.71 -13.92 16.06
N ALA A 190 -23.90 -14.37 14.83
CA ALA A 190 -25.21 -14.50 14.24
C ALA A 190 -26.02 -15.47 15.13
N ALA A 191 -27.16 -15.01 15.63
CA ALA A 191 -28.11 -15.87 16.32
C ALA A 191 -28.69 -16.87 15.31
N PRO A 192 -28.85 -18.16 15.67
CA PRO A 192 -29.60 -19.08 14.85
C PRO A 192 -31.09 -18.77 14.98
N GLY A 193 -31.73 -18.51 13.84
CA GLY A 193 -33.18 -18.41 13.66
C GLY A 193 -33.56 -19.08 12.35
#